data_AF-A0A0F8WNE3-F1
#
_entry.id   AF-A0A0F8WNE3-F1
#
_cell.length_a   1.000
_cell.length_b   1.000
_cell.length_c   1.000
_cell.angle_alpha   90.00
_cell.angle_beta   90.00
_cell.angle_gamma   90.00
#
_symmetry.space_group_name_H-M   'P 1'
#
loop_
_entity.id
_entity.type
_entity.pdbx_description
1 polymer ?
#
loop_
_entity_poly.entity_id
_entity_poly.type
_entity_poly.pdbx_seq_one_letter_code
_entity_poly.pdbx_strand_id
1 'polypeptide(L)'
;VWHDSDISAWATNSGEYKIKITRTRNNLTTAPTESKVQIGIATEYGWDKNAVITASKIIAPRESYDTGWINRSDWTNVHMGSAIVDYDNLSGTFTVGEVITEATSGNTGIITADTGSVLTLKDVTGTGVFIDGRELTGSDSGATADVNVSTKNTDENVVHGLNAPLSDLLVKVMISTDGTDANSFELVDTGFDTAMSANTTVGLSILAVDNDNVRVQTAIQGFLRIKDDGTRETVGSSDYYYKIVVYKLK
;
A
#
# COMPACT_ATOMS: atom_id res chain seq x y z
N VAL A 1 -57.79 -9.33 12.04
CA VAL A 1 -58.03 -8.93 10.63
C VAL A 1 -57.26 -7.64 10.43
N TRP A 2 -56.37 -7.58 9.43
CA TRP A 2 -55.63 -6.36 9.09
C TRP A 2 -56.59 -5.34 8.46
N HIS A 3 -56.44 -4.05 8.74
CA HIS A 3 -57.22 -3.00 8.09
C HIS A 3 -56.39 -2.38 6.95
N ASP A 4 -57.04 -1.99 5.86
CA ASP A 4 -56.37 -1.39 4.69
C ASP A 4 -55.57 -0.11 5.04
N SER A 5 -55.92 0.53 6.16
CA SER A 5 -55.19 1.68 6.71
C SER A 5 -53.84 1.34 7.34
N ASP A 6 -53.57 0.07 7.65
CA ASP A 6 -52.29 -0.39 8.23
C ASP A 6 -51.18 -0.52 7.15
N ILE A 7 -51.52 -0.26 5.88
CA ILE A 7 -50.61 -0.27 4.73
C ILE A 7 -50.29 1.18 4.36
N SER A 8 -49.46 1.85 5.17
CA SER A 8 -49.02 3.20 4.83
C SER A 8 -48.24 3.17 3.51
N ALA A 9 -48.71 3.99 2.57
CA ALA A 9 -48.21 4.24 1.22
C ALA A 9 -46.83 3.65 0.84
N TRP A 10 -46.84 2.84 -0.21
CA TRP A 10 -45.65 2.36 -0.91
C TRP A 10 -44.87 3.54 -1.49
N ALA A 11 -43.59 3.69 -1.13
CA ALA A 11 -42.68 4.55 -1.89
C ALA A 11 -42.35 3.82 -3.19
N THR A 12 -42.65 4.43 -4.34
CA THR A 12 -42.27 3.91 -5.65
C THR A 12 -41.08 4.71 -6.18
N ASN A 13 -39.92 4.06 -6.30
CA ASN A 13 -38.87 4.51 -7.21
C ASN A 13 -38.33 3.31 -8.01
N SER A 14 -37.81 3.59 -9.20
CA SER A 14 -37.50 2.65 -10.28
C SER A 14 -36.34 1.69 -9.99
N GLY A 15 -36.62 0.66 -9.16
CA GLY A 15 -35.73 -0.47 -8.88
C GLY A 15 -35.63 -0.72 -7.38
N GLU A 16 -36.37 -1.69 -6.83
CA GLU A 16 -36.41 -1.89 -5.38
C GLU A 16 -36.44 -3.36 -4.94
N TYR A 17 -35.55 -3.63 -3.98
CA TYR A 17 -35.61 -4.75 -3.04
C TYR A 17 -36.68 -4.45 -1.98
N LYS A 18 -37.51 -5.45 -1.65
CA LYS A 18 -38.66 -5.28 -0.74
C LYS A 18 -38.32 -5.74 0.68
N ILE A 19 -38.23 -4.80 1.63
CA ILE A 19 -38.11 -5.12 3.06
C ILE A 19 -39.50 -4.99 3.70
N LYS A 20 -40.07 -6.12 4.17
CA LYS A 20 -41.32 -6.14 4.92
C LYS A 20 -41.03 -6.14 6.42
N ILE A 21 -41.27 -5.02 7.09
CA ILE A 21 -41.21 -4.95 8.56
C ILE A 21 -42.60 -5.31 9.11
N THR A 22 -42.70 -6.44 9.83
CA THR A 22 -43.93 -6.83 10.53
C THR A 22 -43.78 -6.47 12.00
N ARG A 23 -44.73 -5.72 12.57
CA ARG A 23 -44.78 -5.43 14.01
C ARG A 23 -46.00 -6.09 14.63
N THR A 24 -45.81 -6.73 15.78
CA THR A 24 -46.92 -7.12 16.66
C THR A 24 -47.30 -5.88 17.47
N ARG A 25 -48.60 -5.58 17.55
CA ARG A 25 -49.10 -4.37 18.21
C ARG A 25 -48.93 -4.52 19.72
N ASN A 26 -47.96 -3.79 20.29
CA ASN A 26 -47.76 -3.69 21.73
C ASN A 26 -48.31 -2.31 22.17
N ASN A 27 -48.99 -2.21 23.32
CA ASN A 27 -49.58 -0.96 23.85
C ASN A 27 -48.51 0.05 24.34
N LEU A 28 -47.55 0.39 23.50
CA LEU A 28 -46.54 1.40 23.80
C LEU A 28 -47.11 2.79 23.47
N THR A 29 -47.04 3.72 24.43
CA THR A 29 -47.54 5.11 24.29
C THR A 29 -46.57 6.01 23.53
N THR A 30 -45.32 5.60 23.37
CA THR A 30 -44.30 6.34 22.63
C THR A 30 -44.23 5.81 21.21
N ALA A 31 -44.41 6.70 20.23
CA ALA A 31 -44.22 6.34 18.83
C ALA A 31 -42.75 5.88 18.63
N PRO A 32 -42.50 4.75 17.95
CA PRO A 32 -41.15 4.27 17.69
C PRO A 32 -40.40 5.24 16.79
N THR A 33 -39.10 5.43 17.04
CA THR A 33 -38.22 6.20 16.17
C THR A 33 -38.11 5.50 14.82
N GLU A 34 -38.51 6.18 13.76
CA GLU A 34 -38.31 5.75 12.37
C GLU A 34 -36.92 6.20 11.90
N SER A 35 -36.19 5.31 11.25
CA SER A 35 -34.90 5.63 10.64
C SER A 35 -34.86 5.13 9.20
N LYS A 36 -34.21 5.91 8.33
CA LYS A 36 -34.01 5.53 6.93
C LYS A 36 -32.79 4.63 6.84
N VAL A 37 -32.96 3.42 6.29
CA VAL A 37 -31.86 2.57 5.86
C VAL A 37 -31.62 2.86 4.39
N GLN A 38 -30.47 3.44 4.06
CA GLN A 38 -30.07 3.71 2.69
C GLN A 38 -29.06 2.65 2.25
N ILE A 39 -29.43 1.81 1.29
CA ILE A 39 -28.51 0.84 0.68
C ILE A 39 -27.78 1.58 -0.44
N GLY A 40 -26.49 1.87 -0.25
CA GLY A 40 -25.72 2.71 -1.16
C GLY A 40 -25.50 2.09 -2.54
N ILE A 41 -25.08 0.81 -2.58
CA ILE A 41 -24.82 0.05 -3.81
C ILE A 41 -25.14 -1.42 -3.50
N ALA A 42 -25.92 -2.09 -4.35
CA ALA A 42 -26.19 -3.52 -4.24
C ALA A 42 -25.66 -4.25 -5.48
N THR A 43 -24.82 -5.25 -5.27
CA THR A 43 -24.48 -6.22 -6.32
C THR A 43 -25.50 -7.35 -6.26
N GLU A 44 -26.29 -7.53 -7.31
CA GLU A 44 -27.26 -8.62 -7.38
C GLU A 44 -26.51 -9.94 -7.57
N TYR A 45 -26.67 -10.88 -6.63
CA TYR A 45 -26.25 -12.26 -6.81
C TYR A 45 -27.50 -13.11 -7.05
N GLY A 46 -27.47 -13.91 -8.11
CA GLY A 46 -28.51 -14.92 -8.36
C GLY A 46 -28.28 -16.13 -7.45
N TRP A 47 -29.28 -16.48 -6.66
CA TRP A 47 -29.31 -17.68 -5.82
C TRP A 47 -30.32 -18.65 -6.44
N ASP A 48 -29.96 -19.91 -6.60
CA ASP A 48 -30.96 -20.93 -6.94
C ASP A 48 -31.78 -21.32 -5.70
N LYS A 49 -32.80 -22.16 -5.90
CA LYS A 49 -33.66 -22.69 -4.82
C LYS A 49 -32.91 -23.53 -3.76
N ASN A 50 -31.65 -23.85 -4.02
CA ASN A 50 -30.77 -24.61 -3.13
C ASN A 50 -29.70 -23.72 -2.48
N ALA A 51 -29.82 -22.39 -2.59
CA ALA A 51 -28.82 -21.41 -2.14
C ALA A 51 -27.46 -21.52 -2.85
N VAL A 52 -27.41 -22.06 -4.06
CA VAL A 52 -26.22 -22.04 -4.91
C VAL A 52 -26.12 -20.70 -5.62
N ILE A 53 -25.03 -19.99 -5.39
CA ILE A 53 -24.70 -18.76 -6.10
C ILE A 53 -24.07 -19.13 -7.44
N THR A 54 -24.70 -18.76 -8.56
CA THR A 54 -24.11 -18.93 -9.89
C THR A 54 -23.54 -17.60 -10.36
N ALA A 55 -22.27 -17.34 -10.05
CA ALA A 55 -21.55 -16.21 -10.63
C ALA A 55 -20.90 -16.67 -11.93
N SER A 56 -21.27 -16.06 -13.07
CA SER A 56 -20.65 -16.40 -14.37
C SER A 56 -19.15 -16.11 -14.42
N LYS A 57 -18.66 -15.21 -13.54
CA LYS A 57 -17.24 -14.93 -13.35
C LYS A 57 -17.04 -14.32 -11.97
N ILE A 58 -16.21 -14.94 -11.14
CA ILE A 58 -15.63 -14.29 -9.96
C ILE A 58 -14.27 -13.79 -10.39
N ILE A 59 -14.09 -12.47 -10.42
CA ILE A 59 -12.77 -11.86 -10.58
C ILE A 59 -12.29 -11.56 -9.17
N ALA A 60 -11.51 -12.47 -8.58
CA ALA A 60 -10.73 -12.09 -7.42
C ALA A 60 -9.71 -11.04 -7.86
N PRO A 61 -9.52 -9.94 -7.11
CA PRO A 61 -8.37 -9.09 -7.34
C PRO A 61 -7.10 -9.94 -7.29
N ARG A 62 -6.16 -9.66 -8.19
CA ARG A 62 -4.86 -10.35 -8.16
C ARG A 62 -4.21 -10.06 -6.81
N GLU A 63 -3.62 -11.08 -6.21
CA GLU A 63 -2.77 -10.91 -5.04
C GLU A 63 -1.64 -9.94 -5.40
N SER A 64 -1.44 -8.93 -4.58
CA SER A 64 -0.43 -7.90 -4.82
C SER A 64 0.19 -7.40 -3.53
N TYR A 65 1.44 -6.97 -3.64
CA TYR A 65 2.18 -6.25 -2.60
C TYR A 65 2.53 -4.84 -3.12
N ASP A 66 2.50 -3.86 -2.22
CA ASP A 66 2.79 -2.46 -2.52
C ASP A 66 3.62 -1.86 -1.37
N THR A 67 4.81 -1.33 -1.68
CA THR A 67 5.69 -0.65 -0.69
C THR A 67 5.14 0.70 -0.22
N GLY A 68 4.09 1.22 -0.87
CA GLY A 68 3.74 2.62 -0.77
C GLY A 68 4.79 3.51 -1.44
N TRP A 69 4.63 4.82 -1.28
CA TRP A 69 5.64 5.80 -1.71
C TRP A 69 6.71 5.95 -0.62
N ILE A 70 7.97 5.74 -0.99
CA ILE A 70 9.14 5.88 -0.10
C ILE A 70 10.07 6.95 -0.69
N ASN A 71 10.35 7.99 0.08
CA ASN A 71 11.29 9.05 -0.32
C ASN A 71 12.72 8.52 -0.41
N ARG A 72 13.50 9.03 -1.36
CA ARG A 72 14.93 8.77 -1.49
C ARG A 72 15.66 9.88 -2.24
N SER A 73 16.85 10.22 -1.76
CA SER A 73 17.70 11.28 -2.33
C SER A 73 18.99 10.79 -2.99
N ASP A 74 19.44 9.57 -2.68
CA ASP A 74 20.65 8.94 -3.27
C ASP A 74 20.27 7.65 -3.98
N TRP A 75 20.50 7.59 -5.29
CA TRP A 75 20.12 6.47 -6.17
C TRP A 75 21.33 5.62 -6.60
N THR A 76 22.52 5.92 -6.08
CA THR A 76 23.79 5.28 -6.45
C THR A 76 23.86 3.85 -5.91
N ASN A 77 23.75 2.83 -6.78
CA ASN A 77 23.85 1.40 -6.44
C ASN A 77 22.98 1.02 -5.23
N VAL A 78 21.67 1.16 -5.40
CA VAL A 78 20.70 1.00 -4.33
C VAL A 78 19.96 -0.31 -4.49
N HIS A 79 19.78 -1.09 -3.41
CA HIS A 79 18.74 -2.12 -3.34
C HIS A 79 17.42 -1.52 -2.80
N MET A 80 16.48 -1.27 -3.69
CA MET A 80 15.15 -0.75 -3.36
C MET A 80 14.32 -1.88 -2.72
N GLY A 81 13.65 -1.57 -1.61
CA GLY A 81 12.95 -2.57 -0.79
C GLY A 81 11.83 -1.98 0.05
N SER A 82 11.46 -2.68 1.12
CA SER A 82 10.61 -2.14 2.18
C SER A 82 11.46 -1.36 3.18
N ALA A 83 10.96 -0.24 3.73
CA ALA A 83 11.70 0.51 4.74
C ALA A 83 11.83 -0.31 6.03
N ILE A 84 13.05 -0.50 6.51
CA ILE A 84 13.34 -1.27 7.73
C ILE A 84 13.91 -0.32 8.77
N VAL A 85 13.40 -0.39 10.00
CA VAL A 85 13.88 0.37 11.14
C VAL A 85 14.14 -0.58 12.31
N ASP A 86 15.41 -0.76 12.65
CA ASP A 86 15.81 -1.38 13.90
C ASP A 86 15.55 -0.43 15.06
N TYR A 87 15.03 -0.95 16.16
CA TYR A 87 14.76 -0.17 17.36
C TYR A 87 15.16 -0.90 18.64
N ASP A 88 15.37 -0.13 19.71
CA ASP A 88 15.57 -0.61 21.07
C ASP A 88 14.78 0.24 22.08
N ASN A 89 14.98 0.00 23.38
CA ASN A 89 14.33 0.74 24.48
C ASN A 89 12.79 0.79 24.39
N LEU A 90 12.17 -0.24 23.80
CA LEU A 90 10.72 -0.30 23.61
C LEU A 90 9.95 -0.18 24.94
N SER A 91 9.02 0.76 24.95
CA SER A 91 7.98 0.93 25.96
C SER A 91 6.61 0.78 25.32
N GLY A 92 5.82 -0.19 25.80
CA GLY A 92 4.53 -0.53 25.22
C GLY A 92 4.65 -1.61 24.13
N THR A 93 3.79 -1.54 23.12
CA THR A 93 3.76 -2.50 22.01
C THR A 93 3.27 -1.80 20.76
N PHE A 94 4.10 -1.80 19.71
CA PHE A 94 3.66 -1.37 18.39
C PHE A 94 2.65 -2.36 17.79
N THR A 95 1.79 -1.85 16.93
CA THR A 95 0.71 -2.59 16.28
C THR A 95 0.86 -2.50 14.77
N VAL A 96 0.79 -3.65 14.10
CA VAL A 96 0.80 -3.67 12.63
C VAL A 96 -0.40 -2.88 12.10
N GLY A 97 -0.13 -1.97 11.16
CA GLY A 97 -1.09 -1.06 10.57
C GLY A 97 -1.07 0.36 11.13
N GLU A 98 -0.45 0.61 12.28
CA GLU A 98 -0.35 1.96 12.83
C GLU A 98 0.74 2.81 12.15
N VAL A 99 0.61 4.12 12.25
CA VAL A 99 1.63 5.09 11.82
C VAL A 99 2.61 5.33 12.96
N ILE A 100 3.91 5.19 12.70
CA ILE A 100 4.96 5.69 13.58
C ILE A 100 5.46 7.05 13.11
N THR A 101 5.91 7.88 14.05
CA THR A 101 6.57 9.16 13.76
C THR A 101 7.89 9.25 14.52
N GLU A 102 8.98 9.62 13.83
CA GLU A 102 10.25 9.96 14.47
C GLU A 102 10.22 11.41 14.98
N ALA A 103 10.49 11.62 16.26
CA ALA A 103 10.26 12.90 16.94
C ALA A 103 11.06 14.10 16.38
N THR A 104 12.23 13.88 15.77
CA THR A 104 13.13 14.98 15.34
C THR A 104 12.96 15.33 13.86
N SER A 105 13.00 14.34 12.97
CA SER A 105 12.82 14.57 11.53
C SER A 105 11.36 14.73 11.13
N GLY A 106 10.43 14.22 11.93
CA GLY A 106 9.02 14.10 11.55
C GLY A 106 8.77 13.04 10.48
N ASN A 107 9.76 12.19 10.18
CA ASN A 107 9.59 11.07 9.27
C ASN A 107 8.50 10.13 9.82
N THR A 108 7.58 9.72 8.96
CA THR A 108 6.52 8.77 9.31
C THR A 108 6.62 7.50 8.49
N GLY A 109 6.01 6.42 8.97
CA GLY A 109 5.80 5.19 8.20
C GLY A 109 4.69 4.33 8.79
N ILE A 110 4.06 3.49 7.98
CA ILE A 110 3.02 2.55 8.43
C ILE A 110 3.65 1.17 8.66
N ILE A 111 3.46 0.59 9.84
CA ILE A 111 4.01 -0.71 10.19
C ILE A 111 3.31 -1.81 9.37
N THR A 112 4.07 -2.58 8.60
CA THR A 112 3.59 -3.79 7.91
C THR A 112 4.02 -5.08 8.60
N ALA A 113 5.11 -5.04 9.37
CA ALA A 113 5.57 -6.14 10.21
C ALA A 113 6.38 -5.62 11.39
N ASP A 114 6.31 -6.33 12.51
CA ASP A 114 7.11 -6.10 13.71
C ASP A 114 7.64 -7.45 14.22
N THR A 115 8.95 -7.57 14.38
CA THR A 115 9.62 -8.77 14.90
C THR A 115 9.95 -8.68 16.40
N GLY A 116 9.64 -7.56 17.05
CA GLY A 116 9.96 -7.23 18.44
C GLY A 116 11.20 -6.34 18.59
N SER A 117 12.00 -6.18 17.55
CA SER A 117 13.13 -5.24 17.50
C SER A 117 13.35 -4.59 16.12
N VAL A 118 12.55 -4.99 15.12
CA VAL A 118 12.66 -4.51 13.75
C VAL A 118 11.27 -4.25 13.21
N LEU A 119 11.03 -3.01 12.75
CA LEU A 119 9.83 -2.64 12.04
C LEU A 119 10.09 -2.68 10.52
N THR A 120 9.17 -3.31 9.79
CA THR A 120 9.05 -3.09 8.34
C THR A 120 7.94 -2.08 8.10
N LEU A 121 8.25 -1.04 7.32
CA LEU A 121 7.39 0.11 7.07
C LEU A 121 7.05 0.23 5.58
N LYS A 122 5.87 0.78 5.33
CA LYS A 122 5.44 1.31 4.02
C LYS A 122 5.07 2.79 4.14
N ASP A 123 4.86 3.45 3.00
CA ASP A 123 4.42 4.86 2.93
C ASP A 123 5.31 5.80 3.78
N VAL A 124 6.62 5.65 3.62
CA VAL A 124 7.59 6.41 4.42
C VAL A 124 7.72 7.84 3.89
N THR A 125 7.47 8.82 4.75
CA THR A 125 7.46 10.25 4.39
C THR A 125 8.71 10.99 4.90
N GLY A 126 8.79 12.29 4.59
CA GLY A 126 9.94 13.14 4.94
C GLY A 126 11.18 12.78 4.13
N THR A 127 12.33 12.62 4.80
CA THR A 127 13.57 12.14 4.18
C THR A 127 13.62 10.61 4.06
N GLY A 128 12.75 9.91 4.80
CA GLY A 128 12.76 8.46 4.99
C GLY A 128 13.98 7.87 5.70
N VAL A 129 14.91 8.73 6.14
CA VAL A 129 16.10 8.36 6.89
C VAL A 129 15.77 8.47 8.39
N PHE A 130 15.63 7.32 9.06
CA PHE A 130 15.47 7.27 10.51
C PHE A 130 16.87 7.26 11.14
N ILE A 131 17.11 8.11 12.13
CA ILE A 131 18.46 8.30 12.69
C ILE A 131 18.57 7.66 14.08
N ASP A 132 19.68 6.98 14.31
CA ASP A 132 20.03 6.31 15.58
C ASP A 132 19.87 7.23 16.80
N GLY A 133 19.34 6.67 17.88
CA GLY A 133 19.07 7.33 19.15
C GLY A 133 17.88 8.29 19.15
N ARG A 134 17.04 8.28 18.11
CA ARG A 134 15.84 9.13 18.05
C ARG A 134 14.58 8.34 18.37
N GLU A 135 13.69 8.97 19.13
CA GLU A 135 12.44 8.35 19.55
C GLU A 135 11.46 8.20 18.37
N LEU A 136 10.88 7.00 18.26
CA LEU A 136 9.71 6.65 17.48
C LEU A 136 8.48 6.68 18.40
N THR A 137 7.37 7.19 17.91
CA THR A 137 6.08 7.14 18.62
C THR A 137 5.00 6.52 17.74
N GLY A 138 4.31 5.49 18.24
CA GLY A 138 3.15 4.88 17.60
C GLY A 138 1.90 5.74 17.81
N SER A 139 1.21 6.08 16.72
CA SER A 139 0.08 7.03 16.76
C SER A 139 -1.15 6.46 17.47
N ASP A 140 -1.36 5.15 17.40
CA ASP A 140 -2.54 4.49 17.98
C ASP A 140 -2.21 3.87 19.34
N SER A 141 -1.04 3.23 19.44
CA SER A 141 -0.60 2.54 20.66
C SER A 141 -0.01 3.48 21.71
N GLY A 142 0.53 4.63 21.30
CA GLY A 142 1.37 5.48 22.15
C GLY A 142 2.68 4.81 22.56
N ALA A 143 3.04 3.67 21.96
CA ALA A 143 4.30 2.99 22.22
C ALA A 143 5.47 3.86 21.77
N THR A 144 6.58 3.77 22.51
CA THR A 144 7.81 4.47 22.17
C THR A 144 8.98 3.51 22.09
N ALA A 145 9.94 3.81 21.22
CA ALA A 145 11.20 3.09 21.08
C ALA A 145 12.25 4.06 20.53
N ASP A 146 13.53 3.75 20.69
CA ASP A 146 14.59 4.51 20.03
C ASP A 146 15.04 3.78 18.77
N VAL A 147 15.26 4.51 17.68
CA VAL A 147 15.95 3.95 16.50
C VAL A 147 17.33 3.48 16.93
N ASN A 148 17.71 2.24 16.62
CA ASN A 148 18.96 1.60 17.10
C ASN A 148 20.04 1.51 16.01
N VAL A 149 19.70 1.86 14.77
CA VAL A 149 20.64 2.02 13.66
C VAL A 149 20.13 3.12 12.73
N SER A 150 21.02 4.00 12.27
CA SER A 150 20.64 4.98 11.24
C SER A 150 20.27 4.25 9.96
N THR A 151 19.02 4.34 9.54
CA THR A 151 18.54 3.70 8.32
C THR A 151 18.93 4.57 7.14
N LYS A 152 19.57 3.97 6.14
CA LYS A 152 19.41 4.49 4.79
C LYS A 152 18.07 3.96 4.33
N ASN A 153 17.27 4.78 3.63
CA ASN A 153 16.16 4.27 2.83
C ASN A 153 16.65 2.99 2.16
N THR A 154 16.09 1.85 2.54
CA THR A 154 16.29 0.47 2.04
C THR A 154 17.58 0.19 1.27
N ASP A 155 18.43 -0.69 1.80
CA ASP A 155 19.40 -1.45 1.00
C ASP A 155 19.08 -2.95 1.10
N GLU A 156 17.80 -3.26 0.90
CA GLU A 156 17.20 -4.55 1.24
C GLU A 156 16.32 -5.07 0.11
N ASN A 157 16.00 -6.36 0.17
CA ASN A 157 15.08 -6.97 -0.79
C ASN A 157 13.63 -6.49 -0.55
N VAL A 158 12.80 -6.57 -1.58
CA VAL A 158 11.35 -6.40 -1.47
C VAL A 158 10.75 -7.69 -0.91
N VAL A 159 10.25 -7.64 0.32
CA VAL A 159 9.57 -8.77 0.97
C VAL A 159 8.07 -8.72 0.62
N HIS A 160 7.66 -9.47 -0.40
CA HIS A 160 6.31 -9.40 -0.95
C HIS A 160 5.36 -10.49 -0.41
N GLY A 161 5.87 -11.62 0.09
CA GLY A 161 5.06 -12.65 0.76
C GLY A 161 3.99 -13.34 -0.12
N LEU A 162 4.17 -13.35 -1.44
CA LEU A 162 3.19 -13.91 -2.39
C LEU A 162 3.41 -15.40 -2.66
N ASN A 163 4.48 -15.98 -2.09
CA ASN A 163 4.94 -17.36 -2.27
C ASN A 163 4.92 -17.78 -3.75
N ALA A 164 5.57 -16.99 -4.59
CA ALA A 164 5.63 -17.18 -6.03
C ALA A 164 7.02 -16.80 -6.58
N PRO A 165 7.61 -17.61 -7.47
CA PRO A 165 8.89 -17.28 -8.08
C PRO A 165 8.74 -16.06 -9.01
N LEU A 166 9.84 -15.34 -9.27
CA LEU A 166 9.85 -14.14 -10.13
C LEU A 166 9.19 -14.34 -11.50
N SER A 167 9.27 -15.54 -12.10
CA SER A 167 8.62 -15.85 -13.40
C SER A 167 7.09 -15.79 -13.38
N ASP A 168 6.50 -15.87 -12.18
CA ASP A 168 5.06 -15.77 -11.96
C ASP A 168 4.66 -14.42 -11.31
N LEU A 169 5.59 -13.46 -11.28
CA LEU A 169 5.37 -12.12 -10.77
C LEU A 169 5.45 -11.08 -11.89
N LEU A 170 4.65 -10.02 -11.76
CA LEU A 170 4.87 -8.75 -12.45
C LEU A 170 5.33 -7.73 -11.42
N VAL A 171 6.59 -7.30 -11.52
CA VAL A 171 7.18 -6.28 -10.65
C VAL A 171 7.23 -4.96 -11.42
N LYS A 172 6.59 -3.94 -10.88
CA LYS A 172 6.62 -2.57 -11.40
C LYS A 172 7.36 -1.67 -10.43
N VAL A 173 8.23 -0.82 -10.96
CA VAL A 173 8.92 0.21 -10.20
C VAL A 173 8.48 1.57 -10.73
N MET A 174 7.76 2.29 -9.88
CA MET A 174 7.25 3.62 -10.15
C MET A 174 8.10 4.65 -9.43
N ILE A 175 8.32 5.80 -10.05
CA ILE A 175 9.04 6.94 -9.50
C ILE A 175 8.12 8.16 -9.54
N SER A 176 8.16 9.01 -8.51
CA SER A 176 7.36 10.25 -8.40
C SER A 176 8.21 11.37 -7.82
N THR A 177 7.94 12.62 -8.19
CA THR A 177 8.62 13.79 -7.60
C THR A 177 8.02 14.23 -6.25
N ASP A 178 6.80 13.79 -5.91
CA ASP A 178 6.09 14.23 -4.70
C ASP A 178 5.43 13.09 -3.90
N GLY A 179 5.66 11.84 -4.28
CA GLY A 179 5.05 10.68 -3.62
C GLY A 179 3.56 10.54 -3.93
N THR A 180 3.13 10.96 -5.13
CA THR A 180 1.76 10.76 -5.62
C THR A 180 1.75 10.07 -6.98
N ASP A 181 0.63 9.42 -7.31
CA ASP A 181 0.49 8.75 -8.60
C ASP A 181 0.37 9.74 -9.76
N ALA A 182 -0.02 11.00 -9.49
CA ALA A 182 -0.36 12.01 -10.50
C ALA A 182 0.81 12.44 -11.39
N ASN A 183 2.04 12.40 -10.86
CA ASN A 183 3.28 12.70 -11.59
C ASN A 183 4.20 11.48 -11.69
N SER A 184 3.66 10.29 -11.44
CA SER A 184 4.46 9.07 -11.43
C SER A 184 4.81 8.60 -12.84
N PHE A 185 5.97 7.96 -12.97
CA PHE A 185 6.40 7.29 -14.19
C PHE A 185 7.00 5.92 -13.85
N GLU A 186 6.83 4.97 -14.77
CA GLU A 186 7.42 3.63 -14.64
C GLU A 186 8.86 3.65 -15.16
N LEU A 187 9.79 2.99 -14.45
CA LEU A 187 11.13 2.74 -14.96
C LEU A 187 11.10 1.56 -15.92
N VAL A 188 11.37 1.81 -17.20
CA VAL A 188 11.21 0.80 -18.27
C VAL A 188 12.56 0.30 -18.82
N ASP A 189 13.71 0.86 -18.42
CA ASP A 189 14.96 0.61 -19.15
C ASP A 189 16.21 0.33 -18.29
N THR A 190 17.03 -0.60 -18.79
CA THR A 190 18.46 -0.75 -18.45
C THR A 190 19.28 -0.21 -19.62
N GLY A 191 19.65 1.07 -19.57
CA GLY A 191 20.50 1.68 -20.58
C GLY A 191 21.98 1.56 -20.22
N PHE A 192 22.78 0.88 -21.03
CA PHE A 192 24.22 1.14 -21.06
C PHE A 192 24.44 2.41 -21.87
N ASP A 193 24.86 3.51 -21.25
CA ASP A 193 25.35 4.65 -22.01
C ASP A 193 26.76 4.33 -22.52
N THR A 194 26.85 3.83 -23.75
CA THR A 194 28.12 3.50 -24.42
C THR A 194 28.93 4.73 -24.81
N ALA A 195 28.37 5.94 -24.71
CA ALA A 195 29.04 7.20 -25.02
C ALA A 195 29.69 7.85 -23.79
N MET A 196 29.33 7.42 -22.59
CA MET A 196 29.94 7.84 -21.34
C MET A 196 31.04 6.84 -20.97
N SER A 197 32.12 7.30 -20.31
CA SER A 197 33.28 6.45 -20.01
C SER A 197 32.88 5.17 -19.28
N ALA A 198 33.73 4.12 -19.31
CA ALA A 198 33.43 2.75 -18.85
C ALA A 198 32.86 2.57 -17.41
N ASN A 199 32.63 3.65 -16.65
CA ASN A 199 32.10 3.67 -15.28
C ASN A 199 30.69 4.29 -15.16
N THR A 200 29.96 4.54 -16.24
CA THR A 200 28.63 5.17 -16.20
C THR A 200 27.52 4.15 -16.46
N THR A 201 27.35 3.21 -15.53
CA THR A 201 26.19 2.31 -15.57
C THR A 201 24.99 2.99 -14.92
N VAL A 202 23.90 3.09 -15.68
CA VAL A 202 22.58 3.56 -15.24
C VAL A 202 21.57 2.46 -15.54
N GLY A 203 20.50 2.38 -14.75
CA GLY A 203 19.39 1.46 -15.02
C GLY A 203 18.89 0.76 -13.77
N LEU A 204 18.05 -0.25 -13.99
CA LEU A 204 17.36 -0.99 -12.95
C LEU A 204 17.38 -2.49 -13.26
N SER A 205 17.75 -3.32 -12.30
CA SER A 205 17.63 -4.78 -12.40
C SER A 205 16.61 -5.31 -11.41
N ILE A 206 15.85 -6.31 -11.83
CA ILE A 206 14.95 -7.08 -10.96
C ILE A 206 15.47 -8.52 -10.96
N LEU A 207 15.86 -9.01 -9.78
CA LEU A 207 16.51 -10.31 -9.60
C LEU A 207 15.70 -11.13 -8.61
N ALA A 208 15.59 -12.44 -8.89
CA ALA A 208 14.99 -13.37 -7.94
C ALA A 208 15.91 -13.56 -6.73
N VAL A 209 15.33 -13.61 -5.53
CA VAL A 209 16.03 -13.99 -4.29
C VAL A 209 15.48 -15.32 -3.81
N ASP A 210 14.17 -15.39 -3.56
CA ASP A 210 13.41 -16.61 -3.29
C ASP A 210 11.94 -16.41 -3.71
N ASN A 211 11.00 -17.22 -3.18
CA ASN A 211 9.58 -17.15 -3.55
C ASN A 211 8.81 -15.99 -2.87
N ASP A 212 9.38 -15.37 -1.84
CA ASP A 212 8.75 -14.28 -1.10
C ASP A 212 9.53 -12.97 -1.21
N ASN A 213 10.69 -13.01 -1.87
CA ASN A 213 11.62 -11.90 -1.98
C ASN A 213 12.11 -11.69 -3.42
N VAL A 214 12.11 -10.42 -3.85
CA VAL A 214 12.79 -9.98 -5.07
C VAL A 214 13.76 -8.84 -4.75
N ARG A 215 14.88 -8.77 -5.47
CA ARG A 215 15.80 -7.64 -5.40
C ARG A 215 15.53 -6.68 -6.53
N VAL A 216 15.32 -5.42 -6.20
CA VAL A 216 15.20 -4.32 -7.15
C VAL A 216 16.42 -3.43 -6.98
N GLN A 217 17.28 -3.31 -7.98
CA GLN A 217 18.58 -2.65 -7.82
C GLN A 217 18.85 -1.61 -8.91
N THR A 218 19.23 -0.40 -8.52
CA THR A 218 19.75 0.61 -9.44
C THR A 218 21.23 0.41 -9.73
N ALA A 219 21.71 0.95 -10.85
CA ALA A 219 23.13 0.89 -11.20
C ALA A 219 23.98 1.93 -10.44
N ILE A 220 25.29 1.96 -10.70
CA ILE A 220 26.26 2.80 -9.97
C ILE A 220 25.93 4.28 -10.05
N GLN A 221 25.33 4.75 -11.14
CA GLN A 221 24.93 6.16 -11.28
C GLN A 221 23.43 6.39 -11.12
N GLY A 222 22.71 5.40 -10.56
CA GLY A 222 21.26 5.40 -10.45
C GLY A 222 20.58 4.94 -11.71
N PHE A 223 19.55 5.66 -12.14
CA PHE A 223 18.74 5.30 -13.30
C PHE A 223 18.62 6.44 -14.30
N LEU A 224 18.19 6.10 -15.52
CA LEU A 224 17.96 7.05 -16.59
C LEU A 224 16.47 7.15 -16.88
N ARG A 225 15.99 8.36 -17.14
CA ARG A 225 14.65 8.59 -17.68
C ARG A 225 14.69 9.50 -18.90
N ILE A 226 13.65 9.42 -19.70
CA ILE A 226 13.37 10.37 -20.78
C ILE A 226 12.37 11.39 -20.24
N LYS A 227 12.71 12.67 -20.32
CA LYS A 227 11.81 13.77 -19.93
C LYS A 227 10.79 14.05 -21.04
N ASP A 228 9.78 14.85 -20.73
CA ASP A 228 8.73 15.26 -21.68
C ASP A 228 9.27 16.02 -22.90
N ASP A 229 10.45 16.64 -22.77
CA ASP A 229 11.17 17.31 -23.86
C ASP A 229 11.97 16.35 -24.77
N GLY A 230 11.92 15.05 -24.50
CA GLY A 230 12.63 13.99 -25.23
C GLY A 230 14.11 13.85 -24.86
N THR A 231 14.64 14.67 -23.95
CA THR A 231 16.04 14.57 -23.49
C THR A 231 16.19 13.56 -22.35
N ARG A 232 17.42 13.08 -22.17
CA ARG A 232 17.79 12.11 -21.13
C ARG A 232 18.13 12.83 -19.83
N GLU A 233 17.73 12.26 -18.70
CA GLU A 233 18.13 12.68 -17.36
C GLU A 233 18.65 11.47 -16.59
N THR A 234 19.84 11.60 -16.00
CA THR A 234 20.38 10.64 -15.04
C THR A 234 19.97 11.08 -13.64
N VAL A 235 19.24 10.22 -12.93
CA VAL A 235 18.83 10.44 -11.55
C VAL A 235 19.75 9.65 -10.63
N GLY A 236 20.74 10.34 -10.06
CA GLY A 236 21.72 9.77 -9.13
C GLY A 236 21.64 10.36 -7.72
N SER A 237 21.32 11.65 -7.59
CA SER A 237 21.38 12.39 -6.31
C SER A 237 20.24 13.41 -6.16
N SER A 238 19.01 13.02 -6.49
CA SER A 238 17.85 13.90 -6.45
C SER A 238 16.75 13.30 -5.58
N ASP A 239 16.02 14.18 -4.88
CA ASP A 239 14.87 13.79 -4.06
C ASP A 239 13.72 13.33 -4.96
N TYR A 240 13.48 12.03 -4.94
CA TYR A 240 12.36 11.38 -5.60
C TYR A 240 11.73 10.38 -4.63
N TYR A 241 10.52 9.95 -4.95
CA TYR A 241 9.85 8.85 -4.27
C TYR A 241 9.84 7.64 -5.20
N TYR A 242 9.96 6.44 -4.64
CA TYR A 242 9.66 5.22 -5.37
C TYR A 242 8.49 4.47 -4.77
N LYS A 243 7.85 3.65 -5.60
CA LYS A 243 6.86 2.65 -5.23
C LYS A 243 7.14 1.38 -6.02
N ILE A 244 7.21 0.25 -5.34
CA ILE A 244 7.33 -1.07 -5.96
C ILE A 244 6.01 -1.80 -5.77
N VAL A 245 5.42 -2.20 -6.88
CA VAL A 245 4.19 -3.00 -6.88
C VAL A 245 4.49 -4.36 -7.47
N VAL A 246 4.20 -5.41 -6.72
CA VAL A 246 4.39 -6.80 -7.13
C VAL A 246 3.03 -7.45 -7.28
N TYR A 247 2.70 -7.91 -8.47
CA TYR A 247 1.46 -8.67 -8.74
C TYR A 247 1.78 -10.13 -8.99
N LYS A 248 1.02 -11.03 -8.37
CA LYS A 248 1.04 -12.44 -8.73
C LYS A 248 0.24 -12.67 -10.02
N LEU A 249 0.85 -13.34 -11.00
CA LEU A 249 0.27 -13.54 -12.32
C LEU A 249 -0.60 -14.80 -12.43
N LYS A 250 -0.35 -15.80 -11.59
CA LYS A 250 -1.01 -17.12 -11.61
C LYS A 250 -1.50 -17.53 -10.23
#